data_AF-A0AA39UVM8-F1
#
_entry.id   AF-A0AA39UVM8-F1
#
_cell.length_a   1.000
_cell.length_b   1.000
_cell.length_c   1.000
_cell.angle_alpha   90.00
_cell.angle_beta   90.00
_cell.angle_gamma   90.00
#
_symmetry.space_group_name_H-M   'P 1'
#
loop_
_entity.id
_entity.type
_entity.pdbx_description
1 polymer ?
#
loop_
_entity_poly.entity_id
_entity_poly.type
_entity_poly.pdbx_seq_one_letter_code
_entity_poly.pdbx_strand_id
1 'polypeptide(L)'
;MDQPLVVHLPPERLDQCSHCSVKKPNLSFCSACAEATYCSTECQKLHWEKEHKQACGKTDRIDIGSFYPLLAILAETARFNGLRPTHPALTHRISASPAIVGFPDGSAAKVIELGPEEIPMHDMMSARWWPAAAGGTDRARRKLFARLVKEGEVLPIVTSLCLGLLATMYTTTSSRGSRSRRVRLQYKSSPISDFGIAKGSFEVKCQDQLAYFNGNTFWKGQDPNDHYWIYFKTVRGEEIILDIGLFTFNFCTMVSAAPYISDLSDFPPGLEFAPAFFRDREIAKNVIQTYTERKRVSVLRNEKLGRAIRHSGDRFEEAECKLIWDFLDDFGEGTAPSPDEGLPIVYTLKNLNVLREVLEKRTWTKWPKEPPLGIDSDPHEKDYSSVAEDDAWFKNLKKWTKKYKSGKVSRATYDSAIRKMSK
;
A
#
# COMPACT_ATOMS: atom_id res chain seq x y z
N MET A 1 -24.16 -1.89 24.57
CA MET A 1 -24.16 -2.10 23.11
C MET A 1 -23.73 -0.78 22.50
N ASP A 2 -22.52 -0.74 21.98
CA ASP A 2 -22.02 0.46 21.31
C ASP A 2 -22.87 0.77 20.08
N GLN A 3 -23.06 2.05 19.77
CA GLN A 3 -23.79 2.47 18.58
C GLN A 3 -23.04 1.98 17.32
N PRO A 4 -23.77 1.51 16.29
CA PRO A 4 -23.15 1.04 15.07
C PRO A 4 -22.39 2.17 14.38
N LEU A 5 -21.22 1.86 13.84
CA LEU A 5 -20.40 2.82 13.11
C LEU A 5 -21.12 3.28 11.82
N VAL A 6 -21.10 4.59 11.57
CA VAL A 6 -21.68 5.20 10.37
C VAL A 6 -20.59 5.86 9.56
N VAL A 7 -20.44 5.48 8.30
CA VAL A 7 -19.45 6.09 7.39
C VAL A 7 -19.91 7.50 7.01
N HIS A 8 -19.03 8.47 7.21
CA HIS A 8 -19.18 9.88 6.86
C HIS A 8 -18.34 10.22 5.63
N LEU A 9 -19.01 10.43 4.50
CA LEU A 9 -18.35 10.66 3.22
C LEU A 9 -17.90 12.13 3.07
N PRO A 10 -16.64 12.38 2.69
CA PRO A 10 -16.20 13.72 2.27
C PRO A 10 -16.80 14.09 0.90
N PRO A 11 -16.82 15.40 0.55
CA PRO A 11 -17.18 15.85 -0.78
C PRO A 11 -16.32 15.18 -1.85
N GLU A 12 -16.94 14.68 -2.92
CA GLU A 12 -16.21 14.02 -4.01
C GLU A 12 -15.42 15.03 -4.86
N ARG A 13 -16.02 16.21 -5.07
CA ARG A 13 -15.51 17.27 -5.94
C ARG A 13 -15.59 18.63 -5.24
N LEU A 14 -14.72 19.53 -5.66
CA LEU A 14 -14.68 20.91 -5.19
C LEU A 14 -15.39 21.84 -6.18
N ASP A 15 -16.66 21.56 -6.47
CA ASP A 15 -17.40 22.24 -7.53
C ASP A 15 -18.73 22.84 -7.10
N GLN A 16 -19.27 22.58 -5.91
CA GLN A 16 -20.57 23.13 -5.48
C GLN A 16 -20.52 23.84 -4.12
N CYS A 17 -20.95 25.11 -4.06
CA CYS A 17 -21.01 25.86 -2.81
C CYS A 17 -22.10 25.32 -1.86
N SER A 18 -21.75 25.09 -0.59
CA SER A 18 -22.67 24.60 0.46
C SER A 18 -23.78 25.59 0.84
N HIS A 19 -23.65 26.89 0.51
CA HIS A 19 -24.69 27.88 0.81
C HIS A 19 -25.67 28.10 -0.34
N CYS A 20 -25.14 28.48 -1.51
CA CYS A 20 -25.96 28.91 -2.64
C CYS A 20 -26.11 27.84 -3.72
N SER A 21 -25.49 26.66 -3.54
CA SER A 21 -25.52 25.51 -4.45
C SER A 21 -24.99 25.78 -5.86
N VAL A 22 -24.48 26.98 -6.14
CA VAL A 22 -23.88 27.35 -7.42
C VAL A 22 -22.61 26.55 -7.65
N LYS A 23 -22.49 25.98 -8.86
CA LYS A 23 -21.28 25.28 -9.26
C LYS A 23 -20.18 26.26 -9.69
N LYS A 24 -19.01 26.19 -9.07
CA LYS A 24 -17.83 27.00 -9.45
C LYS A 24 -16.54 26.22 -9.18
N PRO A 25 -15.50 26.42 -10.00
CA PRO A 25 -14.17 25.91 -9.67
C PRO A 25 -13.58 26.66 -8.48
N ASN A 26 -12.57 26.07 -7.84
CA ASN A 26 -11.73 26.70 -6.82
C ASN A 26 -12.48 27.23 -5.58
N LEU A 27 -13.50 26.51 -5.12
CA LEU A 27 -14.18 26.84 -3.87
C LEU A 27 -13.21 26.78 -2.68
N SER A 28 -13.46 27.61 -1.68
CA SER A 28 -12.73 27.59 -0.41
C SER A 28 -13.38 26.60 0.55
N PHE A 29 -12.57 25.92 1.35
CA PHE A 29 -13.07 25.05 2.41
C PHE A 29 -13.35 25.84 3.69
N CYS A 30 -14.30 25.36 4.49
CA CYS A 30 -14.36 25.73 5.90
C CYS A 30 -13.00 25.42 6.55
N SER A 31 -12.33 26.44 7.10
CA SER A 31 -10.99 26.29 7.68
C SER A 31 -10.97 25.33 8.86
N ALA A 32 -12.08 25.20 9.60
CA ALA A 32 -12.20 24.31 10.75
C ALA A 32 -12.44 22.83 10.35
N CYS A 33 -13.49 22.54 9.58
CA CYS A 33 -13.89 21.15 9.30
C CYS A 33 -13.42 20.60 7.94
N ALA A 34 -13.21 21.47 6.93
CA ALA A 34 -13.00 21.09 5.52
C ALA A 34 -14.07 20.18 4.90
N GLU A 35 -15.28 20.12 5.47
CA GLU A 35 -16.41 19.35 4.91
C GLU A 35 -17.41 20.25 4.16
N ALA A 36 -17.42 21.55 4.41
CA ALA A 36 -18.23 22.53 3.69
C ALA A 36 -17.36 23.40 2.78
N THR A 37 -17.91 23.80 1.62
CA THR A 37 -17.20 24.58 0.61
C THR A 37 -17.96 25.83 0.21
N TYR A 38 -17.25 26.90 -0.15
CA TYR A 38 -17.84 28.22 -0.37
C TYR A 38 -17.25 28.91 -1.59
N CYS A 39 -18.11 29.61 -2.33
CA CYS A 39 -17.66 30.45 -3.44
C CYS A 39 -17.21 31.84 -2.99
N SER A 40 -17.57 32.25 -1.76
CA SER A 40 -17.18 33.52 -1.17
C SER A 40 -17.29 33.49 0.35
N THR A 41 -16.64 34.45 1.02
CA THR A 41 -16.72 34.62 2.48
C THR A 41 -18.14 34.98 2.94
N GLU A 42 -18.92 35.67 2.11
CA GLU A 42 -20.32 36.01 2.38
C GLU A 42 -21.18 34.74 2.44
N CYS A 43 -21.04 33.84 1.45
CA CYS A 43 -21.71 32.55 1.47
C CYS A 43 -21.33 31.72 2.70
N GLN A 44 -20.07 31.77 3.12
CA GLN A 44 -19.62 31.11 4.34
C GLN A 44 -20.29 31.69 5.60
N LYS A 45 -20.35 33.02 5.74
CA LYS A 45 -20.99 33.69 6.89
C LYS A 45 -22.49 33.36 6.98
N LEU A 46 -23.20 33.45 5.85
CA LEU A 46 -24.62 33.16 5.80
C LEU A 46 -24.93 31.69 6.14
N HIS A 47 -24.18 30.74 5.57
CA HIS A 47 -24.32 29.33 5.92
C HIS A 47 -23.91 29.05 7.37
N TRP A 48 -22.90 29.75 7.90
CA TRP A 48 -22.48 29.65 9.29
C TRP A 48 -23.61 30.00 10.25
N GLU A 49 -24.24 31.15 10.06
CA GLU A 49 -25.29 31.63 10.95
C GLU A 49 -26.55 30.76 10.90
N LYS A 50 -26.91 30.27 9.72
CA LYS A 50 -28.13 29.49 9.52
C LYS A 50 -28.02 28.02 9.91
N GLU A 51 -26.93 27.34 9.54
CA GLU A 51 -26.88 25.87 9.55
C GLU A 51 -25.54 25.30 10.02
N HIS A 52 -24.41 25.77 9.47
CA HIS A 52 -23.13 25.10 9.64
C HIS A 52 -22.57 25.16 11.05
N LYS A 53 -22.88 26.22 11.83
CA LYS A 53 -22.27 26.48 13.13
C LYS A 53 -22.40 25.33 14.12
N GLN A 54 -23.51 24.60 14.10
CA GLN A 54 -23.75 23.47 15.03
C GLN A 54 -23.07 22.18 14.57
N ALA A 55 -23.10 21.90 13.27
CA ALA A 55 -22.47 20.73 12.66
C ALA A 55 -20.95 20.86 12.50
N CYS A 56 -20.42 22.09 12.55
CA CYS A 56 -18.98 22.34 12.46
C CYS A 56 -18.26 21.91 13.75
N GLY A 57 -17.14 21.22 13.57
CA GLY A 57 -16.36 20.59 14.64
C GLY A 57 -14.89 20.43 14.23
N LYS A 58 -14.04 20.06 15.19
CA LYS A 58 -12.59 19.95 14.95
C LYS A 58 -12.29 18.70 14.12
N THR A 59 -11.40 18.85 13.14
CA THR A 59 -10.98 17.76 12.26
C THR A 59 -9.46 17.67 12.30
N ASP A 60 -8.94 16.52 12.71
CA ASP A 60 -7.56 16.14 12.50
C ASP A 60 -7.39 15.73 11.04
N ARG A 61 -6.52 16.46 10.34
CA ARG A 61 -6.20 16.21 8.93
C ARG A 61 -4.81 15.60 8.87
N ILE A 62 -4.76 14.33 8.50
CA ILE A 62 -3.54 13.54 8.51
C ILE A 62 -3.02 13.47 7.08
N ASP A 63 -1.77 13.89 6.85
CA ASP A 63 -1.15 13.82 5.54
C ASP A 63 -0.78 12.36 5.20
N ILE A 64 -1.30 11.84 4.09
CA ILE A 64 -1.03 10.46 3.67
C ILE A 64 0.43 10.24 3.31
N GLY A 65 1.16 11.27 2.89
CA GLY A 65 2.61 11.21 2.62
C GLY A 65 3.46 10.99 3.87
N SER A 66 3.01 11.44 5.05
CA SER A 66 3.66 11.09 6.33
C SER A 66 3.03 9.87 7.02
N PHE A 67 1.82 9.45 6.61
CA PHE A 67 1.07 8.37 7.26
C PHE A 67 1.23 7.00 6.60
N TYR A 68 1.47 6.94 5.28
CA TYR A 68 1.60 5.67 4.55
C TYR A 68 2.67 4.71 5.11
N PRO A 69 3.76 5.14 5.78
CA PRO A 69 4.72 4.21 6.35
C PRO A 69 4.08 3.30 7.41
N LEU A 70 3.16 3.81 8.23
CA LEU A 70 2.40 2.97 9.15
C LEU A 70 1.58 1.91 8.39
N LEU A 71 0.95 2.27 7.27
CA LEU A 71 0.19 1.31 6.46
C LEU A 71 1.09 0.20 5.89
N ALA A 72 2.31 0.55 5.47
CA ALA A 72 3.30 -0.41 5.02
C ALA A 72 3.77 -1.34 6.14
N ILE A 73 4.00 -0.80 7.34
CA ILE A 73 4.39 -1.57 8.53
C ILE A 73 3.26 -2.53 8.93
N LEU A 74 2.01 -2.09 8.92
CA LEU A 74 0.84 -2.94 9.15
C LEU A 74 0.68 -4.04 8.08
N ALA A 75 1.01 -3.74 6.82
CA ALA A 75 1.11 -4.79 5.80
C ALA A 75 2.20 -5.81 6.14
N GLU A 76 3.36 -5.36 6.60
CA GLU A 76 4.48 -6.24 6.96
C GLU A 76 4.11 -7.16 8.13
N THR A 77 3.42 -6.67 9.15
CA THR A 77 2.96 -7.52 10.27
C THR A 77 1.95 -8.59 9.83
N ALA A 78 1.10 -8.29 8.83
CA ALA A 78 0.19 -9.28 8.25
C ALA A 78 0.97 -10.43 7.57
N ARG A 79 2.10 -10.12 6.92
CA ARG A 79 2.93 -11.13 6.21
C ARG A 79 3.61 -12.13 7.14
N PHE A 80 3.87 -11.74 8.39
CA PHE A 80 4.44 -12.60 9.44
C PHE A 80 3.39 -13.20 10.39
N ASN A 81 2.10 -13.10 10.05
CA ASN A 81 1.06 -13.69 10.88
C ASN A 81 1.16 -15.22 10.87
N GLY A 82 1.17 -15.85 12.06
CA GLY A 82 1.33 -17.29 12.22
C GLY A 82 0.21 -18.16 11.63
N LEU A 83 -0.92 -17.58 11.24
CA LEU A 83 -1.98 -18.29 10.51
C LEU A 83 -1.70 -18.40 9.00
N ARG A 84 -0.70 -17.68 8.46
CA ARG A 84 -0.35 -17.82 7.04
C ARG A 84 0.30 -19.18 6.79
N PRO A 85 -0.10 -19.90 5.73
CA PRO A 85 0.62 -21.09 5.29
C PRO A 85 2.09 -20.76 5.02
N THR A 86 2.98 -21.65 5.46
CA THR A 86 4.40 -21.49 5.16
C THR A 86 4.64 -21.74 3.68
N HIS A 87 5.38 -20.85 3.03
CA HIS A 87 5.70 -21.00 1.61
C HIS A 87 6.58 -22.26 1.39
N PRO A 88 6.25 -23.17 0.45
CA PRO A 88 6.98 -24.44 0.27
C PRO A 88 8.49 -24.29 0.05
N ALA A 89 8.91 -23.23 -0.66
CA ALA A 89 10.33 -22.93 -0.88
C ALA A 89 11.12 -22.55 0.40
N LEU A 90 10.43 -22.27 1.52
CA LEU A 90 11.07 -22.04 2.81
C LEU A 90 11.35 -23.35 3.56
N THR A 91 10.60 -24.41 3.27
CA THR A 91 10.71 -25.72 3.95
C THR A 91 11.49 -26.76 3.15
N HIS A 92 12.00 -26.41 1.97
CA HIS A 92 12.82 -27.29 1.15
C HIS A 92 14.21 -26.70 0.94
N ARG A 93 15.21 -27.57 0.79
CA ARG A 93 16.54 -27.15 0.36
C ARG A 93 16.48 -26.57 -1.05
N ILE A 94 17.15 -25.46 -1.30
CA ILE A 94 17.29 -24.88 -2.64
C ILE A 94 18.55 -25.47 -3.29
N SER A 95 18.35 -26.23 -4.37
CA SER A 95 19.37 -27.11 -4.94
C SER A 95 20.44 -26.38 -5.76
N ALA A 96 20.08 -25.26 -6.38
CA ALA A 96 20.94 -24.53 -7.29
C ALA A 96 20.77 -23.01 -7.14
N SER A 97 21.65 -22.24 -7.77
CA SER A 97 21.43 -20.80 -7.93
C SER A 97 20.28 -20.57 -8.91
N PRO A 98 19.31 -19.71 -8.59
CA PRO A 98 18.16 -19.49 -9.45
C PRO A 98 18.54 -18.96 -10.84
N ALA A 99 18.02 -19.61 -11.88
CA ALA A 99 18.28 -19.28 -13.28
C ALA A 99 17.00 -18.86 -14.00
N ILE A 100 17.13 -18.06 -15.07
CA ILE A 100 15.99 -17.68 -15.90
C ILE A 100 15.64 -18.85 -16.81
N VAL A 101 14.40 -19.32 -16.75
CA VAL A 101 13.88 -20.40 -17.57
C VAL A 101 12.65 -19.90 -18.33
N GLY A 102 12.55 -20.27 -19.61
CA GLY A 102 11.37 -20.04 -20.44
C GLY A 102 10.33 -21.15 -20.27
N PHE A 103 9.06 -20.79 -20.28
CA PHE A 103 7.92 -21.70 -20.12
C PHE A 103 7.19 -21.91 -21.46
N PRO A 104 6.40 -23.01 -21.60
CA PRO A 104 5.66 -23.31 -22.84
C PRO A 104 4.65 -22.22 -23.26
N ASP A 105 4.17 -21.42 -22.31
CA ASP A 105 3.27 -20.30 -22.57
C ASP A 105 3.99 -19.03 -23.07
N GLY A 106 5.30 -19.11 -23.32
CA GLY A 106 6.15 -18.02 -23.79
C GLY A 106 6.62 -17.06 -22.69
N SER A 107 6.20 -17.25 -21.43
CA SER A 107 6.71 -16.48 -20.30
C SER A 107 8.09 -16.98 -19.85
N ALA A 108 8.78 -16.19 -19.03
CA ALA A 108 10.03 -16.60 -18.41
C ALA A 108 10.14 -16.01 -17.00
N ALA A 109 10.76 -16.75 -16.09
CA ALA A 109 10.99 -16.31 -14.71
C ALA A 109 12.27 -16.91 -14.15
N LYS A 110 12.76 -16.37 -13.04
CA LYS A 110 13.85 -16.94 -12.26
C LYS A 110 13.32 -18.13 -11.44
N VAL A 111 13.76 -19.34 -11.78
CA VAL A 111 13.29 -20.59 -11.16
C VAL A 111 14.08 -20.91 -9.90
N ILE A 112 13.36 -21.19 -8.82
CA ILE A 112 13.87 -21.76 -7.57
C ILE A 112 13.63 -23.28 -7.60
N GLU A 113 14.71 -24.05 -7.71
CA GLU A 113 14.65 -25.51 -7.66
C GLU A 113 14.68 -26.01 -6.22
N LEU A 114 13.60 -26.67 -5.81
CA LEU A 114 13.45 -27.30 -4.51
C LEU A 114 13.98 -28.73 -4.57
N GLY A 115 14.88 -29.06 -3.66
CA GLY A 115 15.37 -30.41 -3.44
C GLY A 115 14.26 -31.32 -2.90
N PRO A 116 14.45 -32.64 -2.98
CA PRO A 116 13.42 -33.61 -2.59
C PRO A 116 13.21 -33.72 -1.07
N GLU A 117 14.15 -33.21 -0.27
CA GLU A 117 14.13 -33.29 1.18
C GLU A 117 13.65 -31.97 1.80
N GLU A 118 12.64 -32.08 2.67
CA GLU A 118 12.25 -31.00 3.56
C GLU A 118 13.35 -30.73 4.59
N ILE A 119 13.49 -29.45 4.97
CA ILE A 119 14.38 -29.02 6.04
C ILE A 119 13.56 -28.49 7.23
N PRO A 120 14.10 -28.57 8.46
CA PRO A 120 13.45 -27.97 9.61
C PRO A 120 13.32 -26.45 9.47
N MET A 121 12.24 -25.88 10.04
CA MET A 121 11.98 -24.44 10.02
C MET A 121 13.14 -23.59 10.59
N HIS A 122 13.88 -24.11 11.57
CA HIS A 122 15.01 -23.40 12.17
C HIS A 122 16.24 -23.29 11.25
N ASP A 123 16.27 -24.10 10.17
CA ASP A 123 17.32 -24.04 9.15
C ASP A 123 16.99 -23.01 8.05
N MET A 124 15.84 -22.32 8.10
CA MET A 124 15.55 -21.21 7.18
C MET A 124 16.66 -20.17 7.20
N MET A 125 16.97 -19.60 6.03
CA MET A 125 18.05 -18.62 5.83
C MET A 125 19.47 -19.16 6.09
N SER A 126 19.64 -20.43 6.47
CA SER A 126 20.95 -21.02 6.73
C SER A 126 21.66 -21.49 5.45
N ALA A 127 22.94 -21.85 5.59
CA ALA A 127 23.68 -22.53 4.53
C ALA A 127 23.12 -23.91 4.18
N ARG A 128 22.34 -24.55 5.07
CA ARG A 128 21.64 -25.80 4.76
C ARG A 128 20.44 -25.56 3.83
N TRP A 129 19.72 -24.47 4.07
CA TRP A 129 18.59 -24.09 3.23
C TRP A 129 19.00 -23.72 1.82
N TRP A 130 20.00 -22.84 1.67
CA TRP A 130 20.52 -22.49 0.35
C TRP A 130 22.07 -22.44 0.36
N PRO A 131 22.72 -23.58 0.08
CA PRO A 131 24.18 -23.68 0.06
C PRO A 131 24.79 -22.87 -1.10
N ALA A 132 24.14 -22.90 -2.27
CA ALA A 132 24.57 -22.24 -3.50
C ALA A 132 24.16 -20.76 -3.59
N ALA A 133 23.88 -20.11 -2.44
CA ALA A 133 23.58 -18.69 -2.40
C ALA A 133 24.70 -17.90 -3.06
N ALA A 134 24.35 -16.93 -3.91
CA ALA A 134 25.31 -16.23 -4.73
C ALA A 134 26.39 -15.54 -3.85
N GLY A 135 27.67 -15.86 -4.12
CA GLY A 135 28.81 -15.43 -3.31
C GLY A 135 28.93 -16.07 -1.91
N GLY A 136 28.12 -17.08 -1.59
CA GLY A 136 28.11 -17.76 -0.29
C GLY A 136 27.61 -16.89 0.88
N THR A 137 27.02 -15.72 0.59
CA THR A 137 26.75 -14.69 1.61
C THR A 137 25.38 -14.82 2.28
N ASP A 138 25.30 -14.45 3.55
CA ASP A 138 24.03 -14.38 4.29
C ASP A 138 23.05 -13.35 3.70
N ARG A 139 23.56 -12.35 2.97
CA ARG A 139 22.73 -11.31 2.33
C ARG A 139 21.85 -11.87 1.22
N ALA A 140 22.39 -12.77 0.38
CA ALA A 140 21.61 -13.42 -0.67
C ALA A 140 20.48 -14.28 -0.09
N ARG A 141 20.77 -15.04 0.98
CA ARG A 141 19.77 -15.85 1.69
C ARG A 141 18.69 -14.99 2.31
N ARG A 142 19.06 -13.92 3.02
CA ARG A 142 18.12 -12.94 3.60
C ARG A 142 17.20 -12.33 2.54
N LYS A 143 17.75 -11.95 1.38
CA LYS A 143 16.98 -11.34 0.29
C LYS A 143 15.94 -12.31 -0.28
N LEU A 144 16.36 -13.53 -0.61
CA LEU A 144 15.44 -14.53 -1.13
C LEU A 144 14.38 -14.89 -0.09
N PHE A 145 14.76 -15.12 1.17
CA PHE A 145 13.83 -15.37 2.26
C PHE A 145 12.78 -14.26 2.36
N ALA A 146 13.22 -13.00 2.36
CA ALA A 146 12.32 -11.86 2.44
C ALA A 146 11.32 -11.85 1.28
N ARG A 147 11.75 -12.17 0.05
CA ARG A 147 10.86 -12.24 -1.11
C ARG A 147 9.82 -13.35 -0.98
N LEU A 148 10.22 -14.54 -0.52
CA LEU A 148 9.32 -15.69 -0.34
C LEU A 148 8.26 -15.44 0.74
N VAL A 149 8.66 -14.89 1.89
CA VAL A 149 7.71 -14.57 2.98
C VAL A 149 6.71 -13.49 2.55
N LYS A 150 7.15 -12.55 1.71
CA LYS A 150 6.32 -11.46 1.19
C LYS A 150 5.51 -11.85 -0.05
N GLU A 151 5.55 -13.09 -0.50
CA GLU A 151 4.78 -13.53 -1.64
C GLU A 151 3.31 -13.78 -1.28
N GLY A 152 2.39 -13.42 -2.20
CA GLY A 152 0.95 -13.68 -2.08
C GLY A 152 0.20 -12.74 -1.14
N GLU A 153 -1.10 -13.01 -0.96
CA GLU A 153 -2.03 -12.31 -0.04
C GLU A 153 -2.14 -10.78 -0.21
N VAL A 154 -1.72 -10.22 -1.36
CA VAL A 154 -1.73 -8.76 -1.55
C VAL A 154 -3.14 -8.18 -1.40
N LEU A 155 -4.15 -8.81 -2.03
CA LEU A 155 -5.55 -8.37 -1.97
C LEU A 155 -6.12 -8.40 -0.53
N PRO A 156 -6.02 -9.52 0.23
CA PRO A 156 -6.38 -9.55 1.65
C PRO A 156 -5.71 -8.46 2.48
N ILE A 157 -4.41 -8.24 2.29
CA ILE A 157 -3.65 -7.24 3.06
C ILE A 157 -4.15 -5.83 2.75
N VAL A 158 -4.22 -5.42 1.48
CA VAL A 158 -4.69 -4.07 1.12
C VAL A 158 -6.16 -3.84 1.47
N THR A 159 -6.98 -4.89 1.45
CA THR A 159 -8.37 -4.85 1.94
C THR A 159 -8.41 -4.55 3.43
N SER A 160 -7.63 -5.27 4.24
CA SER A 160 -7.59 -5.06 5.69
C SER A 160 -7.12 -3.66 6.09
N LEU A 161 -6.18 -3.08 5.33
CA LEU A 161 -5.71 -1.71 5.53
C LEU A 161 -6.82 -0.70 5.20
N CYS A 162 -7.50 -0.87 4.06
CA CYS A 162 -8.59 0.01 3.65
C CYS A 162 -9.78 -0.05 4.64
N LEU A 163 -10.13 -1.24 5.14
CA LEU A 163 -11.16 -1.41 6.16
C LEU A 163 -10.77 -0.74 7.48
N GLY A 164 -9.50 -0.88 7.90
CA GLY A 164 -8.96 -0.19 9.06
C GLY A 164 -9.10 1.34 8.95
N LEU A 165 -8.71 1.91 7.80
CA LEU A 165 -8.88 3.34 7.51
C LEU A 165 -10.35 3.77 7.53
N LEU A 166 -11.23 2.99 6.89
CA LEU A 166 -12.67 3.26 6.83
C LEU A 166 -13.26 3.34 8.24
N ALA A 167 -13.02 2.31 9.05
CA ALA A 167 -13.61 2.13 10.37
C ALA A 167 -13.04 3.07 11.44
N THR A 168 -11.80 3.56 11.30
CA THR A 168 -11.16 4.41 12.32
C THR A 168 -11.12 5.88 11.97
N MET A 169 -11.08 6.23 10.68
CA MET A 169 -11.01 7.62 10.25
C MET A 169 -12.36 8.13 9.77
N TYR A 170 -13.08 7.35 8.95
CA TYR A 170 -14.28 7.83 8.25
C TYR A 170 -15.60 7.53 8.97
N THR A 171 -15.56 6.95 10.17
CA THR A 171 -16.72 6.79 11.06
C THR A 171 -16.75 7.82 12.20
N THR A 172 -15.68 8.62 12.32
CA THR A 172 -15.58 9.66 13.35
C THR A 172 -16.37 10.91 12.96
N THR A 173 -16.98 11.54 13.96
CA THR A 173 -17.71 12.80 13.84
C THR A 173 -17.32 13.79 14.96
N SER A 174 -17.59 15.07 14.73
CA SER A 174 -17.32 16.16 15.67
C SER A 174 -18.30 17.29 15.41
N SER A 175 -18.87 17.80 16.49
CA SER A 175 -19.79 18.94 16.50
C SER A 175 -19.23 20.05 17.38
N ARG A 176 -19.88 21.22 17.34
CA ARG A 176 -19.47 22.37 18.15
C ARG A 176 -19.54 22.04 19.63
N GLY A 177 -18.45 22.28 20.35
CA GLY A 177 -18.36 22.01 21.80
C GLY A 177 -18.06 20.55 22.16
N SER A 178 -18.05 19.63 21.19
CA SER A 178 -17.66 18.24 21.44
C SER A 178 -16.16 18.13 21.72
N ARG A 179 -15.80 17.21 22.62
CA ARG A 179 -14.40 16.77 22.83
C ARG A 179 -13.94 15.83 21.72
N SER A 180 -14.86 15.17 21.03
CA SER A 180 -14.58 14.28 19.91
C SER A 180 -14.04 15.06 18.71
N ARG A 181 -13.14 14.41 17.97
CA ARG A 181 -12.51 14.97 16.77
C ARG A 181 -12.84 14.08 15.59
N ARG A 182 -13.15 14.70 14.46
CA ARG A 182 -13.13 14.00 13.17
C ARG A 182 -11.69 13.72 12.79
N VAL A 183 -11.47 12.62 12.09
CA VAL A 183 -10.18 12.30 11.49
C VAL A 183 -10.41 12.13 9.99
N ARG A 184 -9.60 12.79 9.15
CA ARG A 184 -9.66 12.65 7.69
C ARG A 184 -8.26 12.64 7.12
N LEU A 185 -8.06 11.86 6.06
CA LEU A 185 -6.83 11.92 5.29
C LEU A 185 -6.83 13.14 4.38
N GLN A 186 -5.64 13.67 4.13
CA GLN A 186 -5.35 14.65 3.08
C GLN A 186 -4.05 14.27 2.38
N TYR A 187 -3.81 14.81 1.19
CA TYR A 187 -2.48 14.86 0.59
C TYR A 187 -2.09 16.32 0.42
N LYS A 188 -1.00 16.71 1.06
CA LYS A 188 -0.57 18.10 1.24
C LYS A 188 -1.72 18.92 1.83
N SER A 189 -2.25 19.86 1.07
CA SER A 189 -3.38 20.71 1.49
C SER A 189 -4.74 20.25 0.97
N SER A 190 -4.80 19.15 0.22
CA SER A 190 -6.01 18.69 -0.46
C SER A 190 -6.62 17.47 0.25
N PRO A 191 -7.85 17.57 0.79
CA PRO A 191 -8.54 16.43 1.40
C PRO A 191 -8.63 15.22 0.47
N ILE A 192 -8.51 14.02 1.04
CA ILE A 192 -8.82 12.77 0.33
C ILE A 192 -10.34 12.66 0.22
N SER A 193 -10.84 12.63 -1.02
CA SER A 193 -12.26 12.48 -1.34
C SER A 193 -12.65 11.04 -1.63
N ASP A 194 -11.68 10.18 -1.95
CA ASP A 194 -11.88 8.76 -2.16
C ASP A 194 -10.61 7.96 -1.90
N PHE A 195 -10.75 6.70 -1.47
CA PHE A 195 -9.66 5.73 -1.45
C PHE A 195 -10.23 4.33 -1.64
N GLY A 196 -9.41 3.43 -2.14
CA GLY A 196 -9.80 2.05 -2.36
C GLY A 196 -8.72 1.23 -3.01
N ILE A 197 -9.14 0.16 -3.68
CA ILE A 197 -8.24 -0.85 -4.22
C ILE A 197 -8.35 -0.84 -5.74
N ALA A 198 -7.20 -0.88 -6.40
CA ALA A 198 -7.09 -1.07 -7.83
C ALA A 198 -6.44 -2.44 -8.11
N LYS A 199 -6.89 -3.06 -9.20
CA LYS A 199 -6.42 -4.33 -9.75
C LYS A 199 -5.93 -4.09 -11.17
N GLY A 200 -4.80 -4.67 -11.52
CA GLY A 200 -4.21 -4.47 -12.84
C GLY A 200 -2.92 -5.25 -13.01
N SER A 201 -2.02 -4.70 -13.83
CA SER A 201 -0.67 -5.25 -14.01
C SER A 201 0.40 -4.21 -13.70
N PHE A 202 1.58 -4.73 -13.36
CA PHE A 202 2.81 -3.96 -13.20
C PHE A 202 3.88 -4.49 -14.16
N GLU A 203 4.61 -3.61 -14.82
CA GLU A 203 5.65 -4.00 -15.77
C GLU A 203 6.89 -4.57 -15.04
N VAL A 204 7.12 -5.89 -15.15
CA VAL A 204 8.23 -6.60 -14.50
C VAL A 204 9.03 -7.42 -15.51
N LYS A 205 10.37 -7.41 -15.37
CA LYS A 205 11.25 -8.26 -16.18
C LYS A 205 11.28 -9.70 -15.66
N CYS A 206 11.48 -10.67 -16.54
CA CYS A 206 11.56 -12.08 -16.17
C CYS A 206 12.59 -12.39 -15.07
N GLN A 207 13.72 -11.69 -15.04
CA GLN A 207 14.78 -11.84 -14.03
C GLN A 207 14.34 -11.48 -12.60
N ASP A 208 13.27 -10.70 -12.49
CA ASP A 208 12.71 -10.19 -11.24
C ASP A 208 11.42 -10.94 -10.86
N GLN A 209 10.92 -11.85 -11.69
CA GLN A 209 9.81 -12.75 -11.37
C GLN A 209 10.34 -14.08 -10.82
N LEU A 210 9.61 -14.72 -9.91
CA LEU A 210 9.95 -16.04 -9.38
C LEU A 210 9.03 -17.12 -9.95
N ALA A 211 9.58 -18.30 -10.13
CA ALA A 211 8.85 -19.54 -10.35
C ALA A 211 9.55 -20.65 -9.56
N TYR A 212 8.89 -21.78 -9.40
CA TYR A 212 9.33 -22.84 -8.51
C TYR A 212 9.21 -24.20 -9.20
N PHE A 213 10.11 -25.11 -8.85
CA PHE A 213 10.12 -26.48 -9.34
C PHE A 213 10.50 -27.44 -8.21
N ASN A 214 9.73 -28.50 -7.99
CA ASN A 214 10.00 -29.49 -6.95
C ASN A 214 10.46 -30.85 -7.47
N GLY A 215 10.93 -30.92 -8.73
CA GLY A 215 11.27 -32.16 -9.41
C GLY A 215 10.14 -32.75 -10.25
N ASN A 216 8.88 -32.44 -9.92
CA ASN A 216 7.70 -32.97 -10.62
C ASN A 216 6.86 -31.88 -11.27
N THR A 217 6.67 -30.76 -10.57
CA THR A 217 5.70 -29.73 -10.96
C THR A 217 6.34 -28.35 -10.94
N PHE A 218 6.02 -27.56 -11.97
CA PHE A 218 6.31 -26.13 -12.00
C PHE A 218 5.10 -25.33 -11.54
N TRP A 219 5.35 -24.25 -10.79
CA TRP A 219 4.35 -23.22 -10.54
C TRP A 219 4.99 -21.83 -10.55
N LYS A 220 4.22 -20.84 -10.97
CA LYS A 220 4.65 -19.43 -10.95
C LYS A 220 4.46 -18.87 -9.55
N GLY A 221 5.32 -17.94 -9.18
CA GLY A 221 5.09 -17.12 -8.00
C GLY A 221 4.03 -16.05 -8.25
N GLN A 222 4.07 -14.99 -7.45
CA GLN A 222 3.16 -13.84 -7.60
C GLN A 222 3.13 -13.33 -9.05
N ASP A 223 1.93 -13.20 -9.62
CA ASP A 223 1.75 -12.80 -11.01
C ASP A 223 1.73 -11.26 -11.12
N PRO A 224 2.68 -10.62 -11.82
CA PRO A 224 2.64 -9.17 -12.04
C PRO A 224 1.46 -8.73 -12.90
N ASN A 225 0.78 -9.65 -13.60
CA ASN A 225 -0.45 -9.37 -14.32
C ASN A 225 -1.69 -9.44 -13.43
N ASP A 226 -1.63 -10.01 -12.23
CA ASP A 226 -2.72 -9.97 -11.25
C ASP A 226 -2.25 -9.25 -9.97
N HIS A 227 -2.07 -7.93 -10.09
CA HIS A 227 -1.48 -7.10 -9.04
C HIS A 227 -2.47 -6.10 -8.45
N TYR A 228 -2.30 -5.80 -7.16
CA TYR A 228 -3.21 -4.96 -6.38
C TYR A 228 -2.47 -3.85 -5.67
N TRP A 229 -3.06 -2.64 -5.64
CA TRP A 229 -2.52 -1.50 -4.91
C TRP A 229 -3.63 -0.63 -4.31
N ILE A 230 -3.29 0.19 -3.32
CA ILE A 230 -4.20 1.17 -2.73
C ILE A 230 -4.09 2.46 -3.52
N TYR A 231 -5.22 3.01 -3.93
CA TYR A 231 -5.29 4.36 -4.50
C TYR A 231 -5.91 5.33 -3.48
N PHE A 232 -5.43 6.57 -3.51
CA PHE A 232 -6.04 7.71 -2.83
C PHE A 232 -6.31 8.80 -3.87
N LYS A 233 -7.51 9.38 -3.82
CA LYS A 233 -7.92 10.47 -4.68
C LYS A 233 -8.22 11.69 -3.84
N THR A 234 -7.61 12.81 -4.18
CA THR A 234 -7.94 14.08 -3.54
C THR A 234 -9.21 14.68 -4.16
N VAL A 235 -9.88 15.55 -3.43
CA VAL A 235 -11.03 16.33 -3.91
C VAL A 235 -10.71 17.20 -5.15
N ARG A 236 -9.43 17.46 -5.40
CA ARG A 236 -8.92 18.19 -6.59
C ARG A 236 -8.58 17.26 -7.76
N GLY A 237 -8.86 15.97 -7.65
CA GLY A 237 -8.64 14.97 -8.70
C GLY A 237 -7.22 14.45 -8.82
N GLU A 238 -6.34 14.78 -7.87
CA GLU A 238 -5.01 14.16 -7.81
C GLU A 238 -5.09 12.74 -7.29
N GLU A 239 -4.34 11.83 -7.92
CA GLU A 239 -4.25 10.42 -7.55
C GLU A 239 -2.87 10.08 -6.99
N ILE A 240 -2.86 9.37 -5.87
CA ILE A 240 -1.68 8.85 -5.17
C ILE A 240 -1.84 7.34 -5.06
N ILE A 241 -0.75 6.59 -5.24
CA ILE A 241 -0.74 5.14 -5.12
C ILE A 241 0.17 4.73 -3.96
N LEU A 242 -0.29 3.79 -3.14
CA LEU A 242 0.53 3.02 -2.22
C LEU A 242 0.52 1.56 -2.68
N ASP A 243 1.70 1.05 -3.00
CA ASP A 243 1.92 -0.32 -3.39
C ASP A 243 2.88 -1.01 -2.40
N ILE A 244 2.39 -2.07 -1.78
CA ILE A 244 3.11 -2.87 -0.77
C ILE A 244 3.57 -4.22 -1.31
N GLY A 245 3.26 -4.53 -2.58
CA GLY A 245 3.44 -5.84 -3.18
C GLY A 245 4.63 -5.94 -4.12
N LEU A 246 5.31 -4.84 -4.47
CA LEU A 246 6.37 -4.87 -5.49
C LEU A 246 7.70 -5.46 -5.03
N PHE A 247 7.92 -5.64 -3.73
CA PHE A 247 9.16 -6.23 -3.22
C PHE A 247 9.43 -7.63 -3.78
N THR A 248 8.36 -8.40 -4.02
CA THR A 248 8.44 -9.74 -4.62
C THR A 248 8.92 -9.70 -6.07
N PHE A 249 8.84 -8.54 -6.72
CA PHE A 249 9.37 -8.23 -8.06
C PHE A 249 10.70 -7.47 -8.01
N ASN A 250 11.45 -7.61 -6.91
CA ASN A 250 12.73 -6.93 -6.70
C ASN A 250 12.65 -5.39 -6.79
N PHE A 251 11.48 -4.81 -6.52
CA PHE A 251 11.33 -3.37 -6.36
C PHE A 251 11.53 -3.02 -4.88
N CYS A 252 12.74 -2.66 -4.52
CA CYS A 252 13.26 -2.75 -3.16
C CYS A 252 13.16 -1.45 -2.35
N THR A 253 12.17 -0.60 -2.62
CA THR A 253 11.94 0.60 -1.80
C THR A 253 11.34 0.20 -0.46
N MET A 254 12.00 0.62 0.61
CA MET A 254 11.67 0.31 2.00
C MET A 254 11.42 1.61 2.77
N VAL A 255 10.49 1.58 3.72
CA VAL A 255 10.33 2.62 4.75
C VAL A 255 10.89 2.13 6.07
N SER A 256 11.56 3.01 6.82
CA SER A 256 12.00 2.71 8.18
C SER A 256 10.80 2.68 9.14
N ALA A 257 10.72 1.64 9.96
CA ALA A 257 9.60 1.44 10.88
C ALA A 257 9.75 2.22 12.20
N ALA A 258 10.99 2.38 12.70
CA ALA A 258 11.27 2.89 14.04
C ALA A 258 10.55 4.22 14.40
N PRO A 259 10.48 5.24 13.52
CA PRO A 259 9.79 6.49 13.85
C PRO A 259 8.28 6.36 14.07
N TYR A 260 7.69 5.28 13.57
CA TYR A 260 6.23 5.09 13.50
C TYR A 260 5.70 4.19 14.62
N ILE A 261 6.55 3.30 15.15
CA ILE A 261 6.13 2.25 16.09
C ILE A 261 6.74 2.36 17.48
N SER A 262 7.72 3.25 17.71
CA SER A 262 8.44 3.35 19.00
C SER A 262 7.53 3.59 20.22
N ASP A 263 6.41 4.30 20.01
CA ASP A 263 5.47 4.71 21.06
C ASP A 263 4.21 3.82 21.10
N LEU A 264 4.17 2.74 20.31
CA LEU A 264 3.00 1.89 20.13
C LEU A 264 3.16 0.51 20.78
N SER A 265 2.06 -0.03 21.30
CA SER A 265 1.97 -1.45 21.66
C SER A 265 1.88 -2.33 20.39
N ASP A 266 2.25 -3.61 20.52
CA ASP A 266 2.00 -4.66 19.52
C ASP A 266 2.75 -4.58 18.18
N PHE A 267 4.08 -4.57 18.23
CA PHE A 267 4.91 -4.88 17.06
C PHE A 267 5.91 -6.01 17.34
N PRO A 268 6.16 -6.91 16.37
CA PRO A 268 7.16 -7.96 16.55
C PRO A 268 8.55 -7.35 16.72
N PRO A 269 9.41 -7.94 17.58
CA PRO A 269 10.79 -7.48 17.71
C PRO A 269 11.53 -7.62 16.37
N GLY A 270 12.38 -6.65 16.04
CA GLY A 270 13.20 -6.68 14.83
C GLY A 270 12.51 -6.21 13.54
N LEU A 271 11.30 -5.63 13.62
CA LEU A 271 10.67 -4.96 12.48
C LEU A 271 11.34 -3.61 12.23
N GLU A 272 12.38 -3.61 11.39
CA GLU A 272 13.17 -2.41 11.09
C GLU A 272 12.66 -1.66 9.85
N PHE A 273 12.20 -2.41 8.85
CA PHE A 273 11.81 -1.88 7.54
C PHE A 273 10.56 -2.57 7.00
N ALA A 274 9.74 -1.83 6.27
CA ALA A 274 8.59 -2.36 5.55
C ALA A 274 8.66 -1.96 4.06
N PRO A 275 8.36 -2.86 3.11
CA PRO A 275 8.33 -2.50 1.71
C PRO A 275 7.16 -1.57 1.39
N ALA A 276 7.45 -0.51 0.65
CA ALA A 276 6.43 0.39 0.14
C ALA A 276 6.93 1.17 -1.06
N PHE A 277 6.12 1.23 -2.10
CA PHE A 277 6.25 2.19 -3.17
C PHE A 277 5.10 3.17 -3.12
N PHE A 278 5.41 4.39 -2.68
CA PHE A 278 4.45 5.48 -2.58
C PHE A 278 4.59 6.42 -3.77
N ARG A 279 3.77 6.22 -4.80
CA ARG A 279 3.79 7.04 -6.02
C ARG A 279 2.92 8.26 -5.84
N ASP A 280 3.56 9.37 -5.52
CA ASP A 280 2.96 10.68 -5.31
C ASP A 280 3.03 11.58 -6.56
N ARG A 281 2.66 12.86 -6.43
CA ARG A 281 2.72 13.85 -7.52
C ARG A 281 4.08 13.90 -8.20
N GLU A 282 5.15 13.89 -7.41
CA GLU A 282 6.49 14.10 -7.93
C GLU A 282 6.94 12.88 -8.73
N ILE A 283 6.73 11.68 -8.20
CA ILE A 283 7.06 10.44 -8.91
C ILE A 283 6.20 10.31 -10.17
N ALA A 284 4.89 10.55 -10.08
CA ALA A 284 3.98 10.50 -11.23
C ALA A 284 4.42 11.44 -12.38
N LYS A 285 4.95 12.61 -12.03
CA LYS A 285 5.47 13.57 -13.01
C LYS A 285 6.77 13.09 -13.67
N ASN A 286 7.67 12.51 -12.89
CA ASN A 286 9.07 12.31 -13.28
C ASN A 286 9.43 10.87 -13.73
N VAL A 287 8.58 9.89 -13.43
CA VAL A 287 8.77 8.47 -13.80
C VAL A 287 7.72 8.08 -14.85
N ILE A 288 8.07 7.10 -15.69
CA ILE A 288 7.13 6.52 -16.65
C ILE A 288 6.08 5.68 -15.94
N GLN A 289 4.89 5.59 -16.54
CA GLN A 289 3.82 4.76 -15.99
C GLN A 289 4.16 3.28 -16.22
N THR A 290 4.28 2.52 -15.14
CA THR A 290 4.53 1.07 -15.16
C THR A 290 3.30 0.25 -14.76
N TYR A 291 2.25 0.89 -14.26
CA TYR A 291 0.98 0.26 -13.91
C TYR A 291 -0.01 0.36 -15.06
N THR A 292 -0.70 -0.74 -15.34
CA THR A 292 -1.90 -0.77 -16.18
C THR A 292 -3.08 -1.20 -15.32
N GLU A 293 -3.94 -0.25 -14.97
CA GLU A 293 -5.15 -0.56 -14.22
C GLU A 293 -6.22 -1.19 -15.13
N ARG A 294 -6.91 -2.21 -14.61
CA ARG A 294 -8.04 -2.85 -15.29
C ARG A 294 -9.35 -2.72 -14.53
N LYS A 295 -9.29 -2.67 -13.19
CA LYS A 295 -10.47 -2.61 -12.32
C LYS A 295 -10.12 -1.82 -11.07
N ARG A 296 -11.08 -1.08 -10.53
CA ARG A 296 -10.94 -0.41 -9.23
C ARG A 296 -12.25 -0.43 -8.46
N VAL A 297 -12.14 -0.29 -7.14
CA VAL A 297 -13.28 -0.16 -6.23
C VAL A 297 -12.97 0.87 -5.15
N SER A 298 -13.91 1.78 -4.94
CA SER A 298 -13.87 2.71 -3.81
C SER A 298 -14.24 1.96 -2.55
N VAL A 299 -13.31 1.80 -1.61
CA VAL A 299 -13.66 1.22 -0.29
C VAL A 299 -14.44 2.24 0.52
N LEU A 300 -14.07 3.52 0.43
CA LEU A 300 -14.75 4.59 1.16
C LEU A 300 -16.24 4.70 0.85
N ARG A 301 -16.63 4.47 -0.41
CA ARG A 301 -18.02 4.64 -0.89
C ARG A 301 -18.72 3.31 -1.17
N ASN A 302 -18.10 2.17 -0.84
CA ASN A 302 -18.73 0.87 -0.99
C ASN A 302 -19.68 0.59 0.17
N GLU A 303 -20.98 0.54 -0.12
CA GLU A 303 -22.01 0.31 0.90
C GLU A 303 -21.89 -1.06 1.58
N LYS A 304 -21.48 -2.11 0.86
CA LYS A 304 -21.29 -3.45 1.46
C LYS A 304 -20.15 -3.42 2.49
N LEU A 305 -19.02 -2.80 2.14
CA LEU A 305 -17.88 -2.67 3.05
C LEU A 305 -18.17 -1.70 4.21
N GLY A 306 -18.93 -0.64 3.95
CA GLY A 306 -19.44 0.25 5.01
C GLY A 306 -20.38 -0.46 5.98
N ARG A 307 -21.17 -1.44 5.51
CA ARG A 307 -21.96 -2.33 6.38
C ARG A 307 -21.09 -3.31 7.15
N ALA A 308 -20.06 -3.87 6.52
CA ALA A 308 -19.17 -4.84 7.14
C ALA A 308 -18.42 -4.29 8.35
N ILE A 309 -18.13 -2.97 8.39
CA ILE A 309 -17.42 -2.35 9.52
C ILE A 309 -18.34 -1.81 10.63
N ARG A 310 -19.66 -2.03 10.56
CA ARG A 310 -20.61 -1.42 11.51
C ARG A 310 -20.36 -1.82 12.95
N HIS A 311 -20.00 -3.08 13.19
CA HIS A 311 -19.76 -3.62 14.53
C HIS A 311 -18.31 -4.05 14.74
N SER A 312 -17.37 -3.48 13.98
CA SER A 312 -15.94 -3.83 14.03
C SER A 312 -15.23 -3.35 15.32
N GLY A 313 -15.92 -3.31 16.46
CA GLY A 313 -15.37 -2.97 17.78
C GLY A 313 -14.25 -3.94 18.15
N ASP A 314 -14.61 -5.12 18.66
CA ASP A 314 -13.64 -6.13 19.09
C ASP A 314 -13.66 -7.39 18.21
N ARG A 315 -14.69 -7.56 17.39
CA ARG A 315 -14.88 -8.73 16.51
C ARG A 315 -15.75 -8.35 15.31
N PHE A 316 -15.74 -9.22 14.30
CA PHE A 316 -16.72 -9.18 13.22
C PHE A 316 -17.74 -10.31 13.43
N GLU A 317 -19.00 -10.02 13.15
CA GLU A 317 -20.06 -11.04 13.11
C GLU A 317 -20.02 -11.83 11.79
N GLU A 318 -20.60 -13.03 11.76
CA GLU A 318 -20.61 -13.91 10.59
C GLU A 318 -21.11 -13.20 9.32
N ALA A 319 -22.17 -12.39 9.45
CA ALA A 319 -22.72 -11.61 8.34
C ALA A 319 -21.74 -10.55 7.81
N GLU A 320 -20.90 -9.97 8.68
CA GLU A 320 -19.90 -8.98 8.30
C GLU A 320 -18.68 -9.64 7.66
N CYS A 321 -18.23 -10.77 8.22
CA CYS A 321 -17.21 -11.62 7.62
C CYS A 321 -17.62 -12.01 6.20
N LYS A 322 -18.87 -12.46 6.01
CA LYS A 322 -19.40 -12.81 4.69
C LYS A 322 -19.35 -11.63 3.70
N LEU A 323 -19.67 -10.41 4.12
CA LEU A 323 -19.58 -9.24 3.23
C LEU A 323 -18.15 -8.95 2.77
N ILE A 324 -17.16 -9.20 3.63
CA ILE A 324 -15.73 -9.05 3.30
C ILE A 324 -15.29 -10.17 2.36
N TRP A 325 -15.73 -11.41 2.59
CA TRP A 325 -15.46 -12.54 1.72
C TRP A 325 -16.06 -12.39 0.33
N ASP A 326 -17.35 -12.06 0.25
CA ASP A 326 -18.03 -11.80 -1.02
C ASP A 326 -17.30 -10.70 -1.80
N PHE A 327 -16.78 -9.67 -1.12
CA PHE A 327 -15.97 -8.63 -1.75
C PHE A 327 -14.64 -9.17 -2.30
N LEU A 328 -13.91 -9.97 -1.52
CA LEU A 328 -12.63 -10.53 -1.94
C LEU A 328 -12.78 -11.47 -3.13
N ASP A 329 -13.81 -12.31 -3.12
CA ASP A 329 -14.14 -13.24 -4.20
C ASP A 329 -14.55 -12.49 -5.48
N ASP A 330 -15.51 -11.56 -5.37
CA ASP A 330 -15.99 -10.73 -6.50
C ASP A 330 -14.87 -9.86 -7.11
N PHE A 331 -14.05 -9.24 -6.26
CA PHE A 331 -13.00 -8.33 -6.71
C PHE A 331 -11.78 -9.08 -7.25
N GLY A 332 -11.38 -10.15 -6.56
CA GLY A 332 -10.33 -11.08 -6.95
C GLY A 332 -10.68 -11.89 -8.21
N GLU A 333 -11.97 -12.06 -8.53
CA GLU A 333 -12.45 -12.89 -9.65
C GLU A 333 -12.13 -14.37 -9.44
N GLY A 334 -12.38 -14.87 -8.23
CA GLY A 334 -12.12 -16.27 -7.86
C GLY A 334 -10.64 -16.60 -7.65
N THR A 335 -9.72 -15.63 -7.77
CA THR A 335 -8.32 -15.77 -7.31
C THR A 335 -8.18 -15.52 -5.80
N ALA A 336 -9.30 -15.47 -5.07
CA ALA A 336 -9.31 -15.33 -3.62
C ALA A 336 -8.50 -16.45 -2.94
N PRO A 337 -7.87 -16.19 -1.78
CA PRO A 337 -6.95 -17.13 -1.15
C PRO A 337 -7.61 -18.48 -0.80
N SER A 338 -6.84 -19.58 -0.88
CA SER A 338 -7.15 -20.81 -0.13
C SER A 338 -6.67 -20.67 1.33
N PRO A 339 -7.04 -21.57 2.27
CA PRO A 339 -8.34 -22.09 2.65
C PRO A 339 -8.87 -21.47 3.96
N ASP A 340 -8.22 -20.44 4.51
CA ASP A 340 -8.58 -19.88 5.82
C ASP A 340 -9.37 -18.57 5.67
N GLU A 341 -10.70 -18.71 5.67
CA GLU A 341 -11.70 -17.63 5.67
C GLU A 341 -11.58 -16.68 6.89
N GLY A 342 -10.53 -16.80 7.72
CA GLY A 342 -10.26 -15.87 8.82
C GLY A 342 -9.26 -14.75 8.51
N LEU A 343 -8.33 -14.91 7.56
CA LEU A 343 -7.11 -14.08 7.50
C LEU A 343 -7.36 -12.56 7.33
N PRO A 344 -8.10 -12.09 6.31
CA PRO A 344 -8.44 -10.68 6.16
C PRO A 344 -9.11 -10.08 7.41
N ILE A 345 -9.94 -10.85 8.10
CA ILE A 345 -10.63 -10.43 9.32
C ILE A 345 -9.62 -10.23 10.45
N VAL A 346 -8.72 -11.21 10.64
CA VAL A 346 -7.65 -11.15 11.64
C VAL A 346 -6.73 -9.94 11.38
N TYR A 347 -6.34 -9.71 10.13
CA TYR A 347 -5.52 -8.55 9.76
C TYR A 347 -6.26 -7.24 10.04
N THR A 348 -7.56 -7.19 9.71
CA THR A 348 -8.37 -6.00 9.95
C THR A 348 -8.44 -5.68 11.44
N LEU A 349 -8.76 -6.65 12.29
CA LEU A 349 -8.82 -6.46 13.75
C LEU A 349 -7.47 -5.98 14.33
N LYS A 350 -6.34 -6.57 13.89
CA LYS A 350 -5.00 -6.09 14.28
C LYS A 350 -4.75 -4.65 13.86
N ASN A 351 -5.09 -4.30 12.62
CA ASN A 351 -4.95 -2.94 12.11
C ASN A 351 -5.83 -1.95 12.90
N LEU A 352 -7.05 -2.34 13.27
CA LEU A 352 -7.96 -1.50 14.06
C LEU A 352 -7.37 -1.16 15.43
N ASN A 353 -6.78 -2.12 16.13
CA ASN A 353 -6.15 -1.88 17.43
C ASN A 353 -5.05 -0.83 17.33
N VAL A 354 -4.11 -1.02 16.39
CA VAL A 354 -2.99 -0.10 16.19
C VAL A 354 -3.49 1.28 15.73
N LEU A 355 -4.41 1.33 14.76
CA LEU A 355 -4.93 2.59 14.24
C LEU A 355 -5.69 3.39 15.32
N ARG A 356 -6.48 2.73 16.17
CA ARG A 356 -7.16 3.39 17.31
C ARG A 356 -6.14 3.98 18.27
N GLU A 357 -5.14 3.20 18.66
CA GLU A 357 -4.08 3.67 19.57
C GLU A 357 -3.34 4.89 18.98
N VAL A 358 -2.96 4.84 17.70
CA VAL A 358 -2.32 5.94 16.97
C VAL A 358 -3.18 7.19 16.96
N LEU A 359 -4.48 7.05 16.75
CA LEU A 359 -5.41 8.18 16.67
C LEU A 359 -5.73 8.77 18.05
N GLU A 360 -5.89 7.92 19.07
CA GLU A 360 -6.12 8.33 20.46
C GLU A 360 -4.90 9.06 21.03
N LYS A 361 -3.71 8.49 20.89
CA LYS A 361 -2.44 9.10 21.33
C LYS A 361 -1.96 10.21 20.41
N ARG A 362 -2.53 10.32 19.20
CA ARG A 362 -2.13 11.27 18.14
C ARG A 362 -0.63 11.20 17.84
N THR A 363 -0.05 10.01 17.87
CA THR A 363 1.40 9.78 17.66
C THR A 363 1.88 10.29 16.31
N TRP A 364 1.00 10.25 15.30
CA TRP A 364 1.24 10.77 13.95
C TRP A 364 1.69 12.23 13.89
N THR A 365 1.38 13.03 14.93
CA THR A 365 1.81 14.44 15.01
C THR A 365 3.32 14.61 15.20
N LYS A 366 4.02 13.56 15.67
CA LYS A 366 5.47 13.55 15.90
C LYS A 366 6.26 12.91 14.75
N TRP A 367 5.58 12.25 13.80
CA TRP A 367 6.26 11.49 12.75
C TRP A 367 6.98 12.40 11.75
N PRO A 368 8.02 11.90 11.08
CA PRO A 368 8.71 12.63 10.03
C PRO A 368 7.74 13.05 8.91
N LYS A 369 7.86 14.30 8.45
CA LYS A 369 7.14 14.78 7.25
C LYS A 369 7.61 14.08 5.99
N GLU A 370 8.90 13.79 5.94
CA GLU A 370 9.55 13.02 4.89
C GLU A 370 9.96 11.67 5.51
N PRO A 371 9.26 10.57 5.15
CA PRO A 371 9.58 9.25 5.69
C PRO A 371 11.02 8.85 5.36
N PRO A 372 11.77 8.29 6.33
CA PRO A 372 13.09 7.73 6.04
C PRO A 372 12.94 6.52 5.12
N LEU A 373 13.56 6.60 3.95
CA LEU A 373 13.55 5.56 2.93
C LEU A 373 14.87 4.78 2.91
N GLY A 374 14.80 3.52 2.52
CA GLY A 374 15.94 2.67 2.23
C GLY A 374 15.75 1.91 0.93
N ILE A 375 16.85 1.43 0.37
CA ILE A 375 16.84 0.50 -0.77
C ILE A 375 17.47 -0.81 -0.30
N ASP A 376 16.72 -1.90 -0.36
CA ASP A 376 17.27 -3.24 -0.11
C ASP A 376 17.89 -3.80 -1.41
N SER A 377 19.08 -3.28 -1.75
CA SER A 377 19.78 -3.61 -3.01
C SER A 377 20.23 -5.07 -3.03
N ASP A 378 20.36 -5.64 -4.24
CA ASP A 378 20.84 -7.00 -4.40
C ASP A 378 22.27 -7.19 -3.85
N PRO A 379 22.66 -8.40 -3.40
CA PRO A 379 23.97 -8.63 -2.76
C PRO A 379 25.19 -8.25 -3.60
N HIS A 380 25.04 -8.24 -4.93
CA HIS A 380 26.09 -7.86 -5.88
C HIS A 380 25.93 -6.43 -6.39
N GLU A 381 24.82 -5.78 -6.07
CA GLU A 381 24.61 -4.37 -6.38
C GLU A 381 25.36 -3.54 -5.35
N LYS A 382 26.28 -2.80 -5.92
CA LYS A 382 27.19 -1.90 -5.27
C LYS A 382 26.41 -0.60 -4.98
N ASP A 383 26.23 -0.24 -3.71
CA ASP A 383 25.70 1.07 -3.30
C ASP A 383 26.84 2.12 -3.28
N TYR A 384 27.10 2.76 -4.42
CA TYR A 384 28.30 3.60 -4.63
C TYR A 384 27.96 5.02 -5.06
N SER A 385 26.70 5.46 -4.98
CA SER A 385 26.37 6.83 -5.33
C SER A 385 26.50 7.77 -4.14
N SER A 386 27.23 8.86 -4.35
CA SER A 386 27.12 10.07 -3.54
C SER A 386 25.80 10.78 -3.84
N VAL A 387 25.33 11.63 -2.92
CA VAL A 387 24.13 12.48 -3.11
C VAL A 387 24.20 13.28 -4.43
N ALA A 388 25.39 13.74 -4.81
CA ALA A 388 25.60 14.49 -6.05
C ALA A 388 25.41 13.62 -7.31
N GLU A 389 25.81 12.35 -7.25
CA GLU A 389 25.62 11.39 -8.34
C GLU A 389 24.14 11.00 -8.47
N ASP A 390 23.44 10.79 -7.35
CA ASP A 390 21.99 10.54 -7.34
C ASP A 390 21.21 11.71 -7.93
N ASP A 391 21.55 12.94 -7.54
CA ASP A 391 20.94 14.16 -8.07
C ASP A 391 21.18 14.29 -9.58
N ALA A 392 22.40 14.02 -10.04
CA ALA A 392 22.76 14.05 -11.45
C ALA A 392 22.01 12.97 -12.25
N TRP A 393 21.94 11.75 -11.71
CA TRP A 393 21.17 10.66 -12.30
C TRP A 393 19.69 11.02 -12.40
N PHE A 394 19.09 11.53 -11.32
CA PHE A 394 17.68 11.90 -11.28
C PHE A 394 17.35 13.05 -12.23
N LYS A 395 18.25 14.04 -12.36
CA LYS A 395 18.13 15.11 -13.36
C LYS A 395 18.13 14.58 -14.80
N ASN A 396 18.98 13.59 -15.09
CA ASN A 396 19.00 12.93 -16.39
C ASN A 396 17.76 12.06 -16.63
N LEU A 397 17.28 11.33 -15.61
CA LEU A 397 16.03 10.59 -15.67
C LEU A 397 14.86 11.53 -16.03
N LYS A 398 14.73 12.67 -15.34
CA LYS A 398 13.71 13.70 -15.63
C LYS A 398 13.78 14.17 -17.10
N LYS A 399 14.99 14.39 -17.62
CA LYS A 399 15.20 14.81 -19.02
C LYS A 399 14.72 13.74 -20.01
N TRP A 400 15.07 12.47 -19.79
CA TRP A 400 14.64 11.37 -20.65
C TRP A 400 13.15 11.08 -20.54
N THR A 401 12.58 11.09 -19.33
CA THR A 401 11.14 10.92 -19.13
C THR A 401 10.37 12.03 -19.83
N LYS A 402 10.83 13.29 -19.78
CA LYS A 402 10.21 14.40 -20.51
C LYS A 402 10.25 14.17 -22.03
N LYS A 403 11.37 13.68 -22.58
CA LYS A 403 11.46 13.34 -24.01
C LYS A 403 10.48 12.24 -24.39
N TYR A 404 10.40 11.18 -23.59
CA TYR A 404 9.47 10.06 -23.83
C TYR A 404 8.01 10.51 -23.75
N LYS A 405 7.60 11.18 -22.65
CA LYS A 405 6.23 11.67 -22.46
C LYS A 405 5.78 12.71 -23.51
N SER A 406 6.72 13.39 -24.16
CA SER A 406 6.43 14.32 -25.28
C SER A 406 6.47 13.65 -26.66
N GLY A 407 6.60 12.32 -26.73
CA GLY A 407 6.65 11.57 -27.99
C GLY A 407 7.94 11.74 -28.80
N LYS A 408 8.99 12.37 -28.23
CA LYS A 408 10.24 12.66 -28.94
C LYS A 408 11.16 11.44 -29.06
N VAL A 409 10.92 10.39 -28.27
CA VAL A 409 11.69 9.14 -28.30
C VAL A 409 10.77 7.96 -28.08
N SER A 410 11.10 6.82 -28.69
CA SER A 410 10.39 5.56 -28.47
C SER A 410 10.65 4.99 -27.06
N ARG A 411 9.82 4.04 -26.63
CA ARG A 411 10.05 3.31 -25.37
C ARG A 411 11.40 2.58 -25.37
N ALA A 412 11.74 1.89 -26.46
CA ALA A 412 13.00 1.18 -26.60
C ALA A 412 14.21 2.14 -26.48
N THR A 413 14.12 3.34 -27.06
CA THR A 413 15.16 4.37 -26.94
C THR A 413 15.28 4.88 -25.50
N TYR A 414 14.16 5.11 -24.82
CA TYR A 414 14.13 5.50 -23.41
C TYR A 414 14.80 4.43 -22.54
N ASP A 415 14.38 3.16 -22.65
CA ASP A 415 14.90 2.06 -21.84
C ASP A 415 16.40 1.86 -22.07
N SER A 416 16.86 1.96 -23.32
CA SER A 416 18.29 1.91 -23.66
C SER A 416 19.07 3.04 -22.99
N ALA A 417 18.51 4.26 -22.97
CA ALA A 417 19.14 5.40 -22.32
C ALA A 417 19.21 5.22 -20.79
N ILE A 418 18.13 4.75 -20.15
CA ILE A 418 18.13 4.48 -18.70
C ILE A 418 19.17 3.41 -18.35
N ARG A 419 19.23 2.30 -19.10
CA ARG A 419 20.23 1.23 -18.86
C ARG A 419 21.67 1.72 -18.98
N LYS A 420 21.95 2.67 -19.87
CA LYS A 420 23.30 3.26 -20.00
C LYS A 420 23.66 4.18 -18.83
N MET A 421 22.68 4.71 -18.10
CA MET A 421 22.91 5.55 -16.92
C MET A 421 23.04 4.75 -15.63
N SER A 422 22.57 3.50 -15.61
CA SER A 422 22.68 2.58 -14.47
C SER A 422 23.92 1.67 -14.53
N LYS A 423 24.80 1.88 -15.52
CA LYS A 423 26.14 1.28 -15.65
C LYS A 423 27.16 2.35 -15.35
#